data_AF-A0A546X9M1-F1
#
_entry.id   AF-A0A546X9M1-F1
#
_cell.length_a   1.000
_cell.length_b   1.000
_cell.length_c   1.000
_cell.angle_alpha   90.00
_cell.angle_beta   90.00
_cell.angle_gamma   90.00
#
_symmetry.space_group_name_H-M   'P 1'
#
loop_
_entity.id
_entity.type
_entity.pdbx_description
1 polymer ?
#
loop_
_entity_poly.entity_id
_entity_poly.type
_entity_poly.pdbx_seq_one_letter_code
_entity_poly.pdbx_strand_id
1 'polypeptide(L)' 'MATRNTSGLARVMLAPSVLLLLVWMIVPLAMTLWFSFQNYNLLNPANVSFAGLFNYQYFYTDPAF' A
#
# COMPACT_ATOMS: atom_id res chain seq x y z
N MET A 1 32.09 -25.41 -13.63
CA MET A 1 31.62 -24.25 -12.85
C MET A 1 30.95 -23.22 -13.78
N ALA A 2 29.80 -23.56 -14.40
CA ALA A 2 29.12 -22.72 -15.39
C ALA A 2 27.79 -22.09 -14.89
N THR A 3 27.44 -22.28 -13.62
CA THR A 3 26.08 -22.03 -13.09
C THR A 3 25.90 -20.75 -12.26
N ARG A 4 26.98 -20.04 -11.88
CA ARG A 4 26.86 -18.81 -11.04
C ARG A 4 26.58 -17.54 -11.85
N ASN A 5 27.11 -17.42 -13.07
CA ASN A 5 26.90 -16.21 -13.88
C ASN A 5 25.49 -16.13 -14.48
N THR A 6 24.83 -17.27 -14.73
CA THR A 6 23.46 -17.31 -15.25
C THR A 6 22.43 -16.88 -14.21
N SER A 7 22.64 -17.14 -12.92
CA SER A 7 21.69 -16.73 -11.87
C SER A 7 21.62 -15.21 -11.65
N GLY A 8 22.74 -14.50 -11.83
CA GLY A 8 22.77 -13.03 -11.74
C GLY A 8 22.05 -12.37 -12.92
N LEU A 9 22.35 -12.82 -14.14
CA LEU A 9 21.68 -12.37 -15.37
C LEU A 9 20.17 -12.66 -15.34
N ALA A 10 19.76 -13.86 -14.93
CA ALA A 10 18.35 -14.20 -14.81
C ALA A 10 17.59 -13.28 -13.85
N ARG A 11 18.19 -12.89 -12.72
CA ARG A 11 17.56 -11.97 -11.75
C ARG A 11 17.41 -10.55 -12.31
N VAL A 12 18.39 -10.07 -13.09
CA VAL A 12 18.32 -8.77 -13.77
C VAL A 12 17.23 -8.76 -14.84
N MET A 13 17.08 -9.86 -15.60
CA MET A 13 16.04 -9.99 -16.62
C MET A 13 14.62 -10.05 -16.01
N LEU A 14 14.47 -10.59 -14.80
CA LEU A 14 13.19 -10.63 -14.07
C LEU A 14 12.89 -9.33 -13.30
N ALA A 15 13.92 -8.56 -12.92
CA ALA A 15 13.79 -7.33 -12.15
C ALA A 15 12.74 -6.34 -12.67
N PRO A 16 12.64 -6.02 -13.99
CA PRO A 16 11.65 -5.05 -14.46
C PRO A 16 10.20 -5.49 -14.21
N SER A 17 9.86 -6.77 -14.45
CA SER A 17 8.52 -7.29 -14.19
C SER A 17 8.19 -7.34 -12.71
N VAL A 18 9.15 -7.75 -11.88
CA VAL A 18 8.98 -7.80 -10.42
C VAL A 18 8.79 -6.38 -9.86
N LEU A 19 9.60 -5.42 -10.28
CA LEU A 19 9.48 -4.03 -9.86
C LEU A 19 8.14 -3.43 -10.28
N LEU A 20 7.69 -3.68 -11.51
CA LEU A 20 6.39 -3.22 -11.97
C LEU A 20 5.26 -3.77 -11.10
N LEU A 21 5.25 -5.10 -10.85
CA LEU A 21 4.23 -5.74 -10.01
C LEU A 21 4.28 -5.23 -8.56
N LEU A 22 5.48 -4.99 -8.04
CA LEU A 22 5.69 -4.46 -6.70
C LEU A 22 5.16 -3.03 -6.58
N VAL A 23 5.48 -2.15 -7.52
CA VAL A 23 4.94 -0.78 -7.55
C VAL A 23 3.42 -0.81 -7.71
N TRP A 24 2.91 -1.66 -8.60
CA TRP A 24 1.48 -1.83 -8.83
C TRP A 24 0.70 -2.22 -7.57
N MET A 25 1.31 -3.01 -6.68
CA MET A 25 0.68 -3.39 -5.40
C MET A 25 0.96 -2.41 -4.26
N ILE A 26 2.14 -1.81 -4.21
CA ILE A 26 2.51 -0.87 -3.15
C ILE A 26 1.72 0.43 -3.25
N VAL A 27 1.48 0.96 -4.46
CA VAL A 27 0.74 2.21 -4.63
C VAL A 27 -0.67 2.16 -4.02
N PRO A 28 -1.55 1.21 -4.39
CA PRO A 28 -2.89 1.13 -3.79
C PRO A 28 -2.83 0.84 -2.29
N LEU A 29 -1.88 0.03 -1.82
CA LEU A 29 -1.71 -0.24 -0.39
C LEU A 29 -1.28 1.03 0.38
N ALA A 30 -0.37 1.82 -0.15
CA ALA A 30 0.02 3.08 0.46
C ALA A 30 -1.16 4.07 0.50
N MET A 31 -2.01 4.08 -0.54
CA MET A 31 -3.24 4.89 -0.56
C MET A 31 -4.24 4.44 0.50
N THR A 32 -4.45 3.12 0.70
CA THR A 32 -5.37 2.63 1.74
C THR A 32 -4.87 2.97 3.14
N LEU A 33 -3.56 2.81 3.38
CA LEU A 33 -2.95 3.25 4.64
C LEU A 33 -3.10 4.75 4.82
N TRP A 34 -2.84 5.57 3.80
CA TRP A 34 -3.02 7.02 3.88
C TRP A 34 -4.46 7.42 4.24
N PHE A 35 -5.46 6.86 3.55
CA PHE A 35 -6.87 7.14 3.82
C PHE A 35 -7.32 6.67 5.20
N SER A 36 -6.71 5.61 5.75
CA SER A 36 -7.05 5.14 7.10
C SER A 36 -6.79 6.19 8.20
N PHE A 37 -5.84 7.11 7.98
CA PHE A 37 -5.53 8.21 8.90
C PHE A 37 -6.37 9.48 8.64
N GLN A 38 -7.29 9.44 7.67
CA GLN A 38 -8.11 10.56 7.26
C GLN A 38 -9.60 10.27 7.48
N ASN A 39 -10.40 11.30 7.75
CA ASN A 39 -11.84 11.23 7.60
C ASN A 39 -12.18 11.50 6.14
N TYR A 40 -12.09 10.45 5.32
CA TYR A 40 -12.31 10.54 3.88
C TYR A 40 -13.71 10.03 3.51
N ASN A 41 -14.47 10.84 2.76
CA ASN A 41 -15.78 10.47 2.23
C ASN A 41 -15.76 10.58 0.70
N LEU A 42 -16.04 9.47 0.01
CA LEU A 42 -16.03 9.39 -1.44
C LEU A 42 -17.08 10.27 -2.12
N LEU A 43 -18.20 10.53 -1.44
CA LEU A 43 -19.29 11.39 -1.92
C LEU A 43 -19.02 12.88 -1.67
N ASN A 44 -18.06 13.20 -0.79
CA ASN A 44 -17.67 14.57 -0.48
C ASN A 44 -16.14 14.69 -0.38
N PRO A 45 -15.42 14.57 -1.51
CA PRO A 45 -13.96 14.53 -1.54
C PRO A 45 -13.30 15.87 -1.20
N ALA A 46 -14.05 16.98 -1.16
CA ALA A 46 -13.52 18.30 -0.79
C ALA A 46 -13.36 18.46 0.73
N ASN A 47 -14.09 17.67 1.53
CA ASN A 47 -14.08 17.75 2.99
C ASN A 47 -13.24 16.61 3.58
N VAL A 48 -11.92 16.70 3.42
CA VAL A 48 -10.98 15.75 4.01
C VAL A 48 -10.34 16.37 5.25
N SER A 49 -10.40 15.67 6.39
CA SER A 49 -9.67 16.05 7.60
C SER A 49 -8.73 14.95 8.04
N PHE A 50 -7.59 15.31 8.62
CA PHE A 50 -6.65 14.35 9.18
C PHE A 50 -7.15 13.88 10.56
N ALA A 51 -7.44 12.59 10.69
CA ALA A 51 -7.98 11.97 11.90
C ALA A 51 -6.88 11.37 12.79
N GLY A 52 -5.66 11.20 12.26
CA GLY A 52 -4.59 10.51 12.98
C GLY A 52 -5.00 9.08 13.33
N LEU A 53 -4.86 8.69 14.61
CA LEU A 53 -5.22 7.36 15.10
C LEU A 53 -6.70 7.24 15.53
N PHE A 54 -7.49 8.32 15.43
CA PHE A 54 -8.86 8.33 15.93
C PHE A 54 -9.73 7.24 15.30
N ASN A 55 -9.61 7.01 13.98
CA ASN A 55 -10.37 5.97 13.28
C ASN A 55 -10.10 4.57 13.85
N TYR A 56 -8.86 4.28 14.25
CA TYR A 56 -8.47 3.01 14.84
C TYR A 56 -9.00 2.84 16.26
N GLN A 57 -8.90 3.90 17.07
CA GLN A 57 -9.48 3.89 18.42
C GLN A 57 -10.99 3.71 18.34
N TYR A 58 -11.66 4.49 17.48
CA TYR A 58 -13.09 4.44 17.27
C TYR A 58 -13.53 3.01 16.91
N PHE A 59 -12.89 2.40 15.91
CA PHE A 59 -13.17 1.00 15.52
C PHE A 59 -13.03 0.01 16.68
N TYR A 60 -12.01 0.16 17.53
CA TYR A 60 -11.80 -0.74 18.67
C TYR A 60 -12.81 -0.52 19.80
N THR A 61 -13.29 0.71 19.99
CA THR A 61 -14.18 1.08 21.11
C THR A 61 -15.66 1.06 20.77
N ASP A 62 -16.02 1.03 19.48
CA ASP A 62 -17.40 1.11 19.05
C ASP A 62 -18.10 -0.26 19.24
N PRO A 63 -19.14 -0.35 20.08
CA PRO A 63 -19.88 -1.60 20.33
C PRO A 63 -20.68 -2.10 19.13
N ALA A 64 -20.80 -1.30 18.06
CA ALA A 64 -21.47 -1.70 16.82
C ALA A 64 -20.56 -2.41 15.81
N PHE A 65 -19.24 -2.48 16.08
CA PHE A 65 -18.26 -3.18 15.26
C PHE A 65 -17.92 -4.59 15.77
#